data_AF-A0A1Y2VJF6-F1
#
_entry.id   AF-A0A1Y2VJF6-F1
#
_cell.length_a   1.000
_cell.length_b   1.000
_cell.length_c   1.000
_cell.angle_alpha   90.00
_cell.angle_beta   90.00
_cell.angle_gamma   90.00
#
_symmetry.space_group_name_H-M   'P 1'
#
loop_
_entity.id
_entity.type
_entity.pdbx_description
1 polymer ?
#
loop_
_entity_poly.entity_id
_entity_poly.type
_entity_poly.pdbx_seq_one_letter_code
_entity_poly.pdbx_strand_id
1 'polypeptide(L)'
;MNRKEHSNILDRHNRAIAQILARFRNMIMAATAPIPQTGNIIEQAALNRMTMETETAALISEVQGLLAITREIKALWIRGPLRQPGEDSSREAEIDKQAETVTRLYDQALAMRDMAIRREAAARAQGGAGSSTAAGGAGGAGGAGTSSSGAGTGS
;
A
#
# COMPACT_ATOMS: atom_id res chain seq x y z
N MET A 1 6.86 22.70 9.57
CA MET A 1 5.76 23.31 8.79
C MET A 1 4.95 22.16 8.17
N ASN A 2 3.65 21.95 8.39
CA ASN A 2 2.55 22.57 7.62
C ASN A 2 1.18 22.38 8.34
N ARG A 3 0.84 23.29 9.25
CA ARG A 3 -0.54 23.41 9.78
C ARG A 3 -1.56 23.78 8.67
N LYS A 4 -1.06 24.25 7.53
CA LYS A 4 -1.82 24.70 6.37
C LYS A 4 -2.61 23.58 5.69
N GLU A 5 -2.08 22.36 5.59
CA GLU A 5 -2.78 21.24 4.91
C GLU A 5 -3.96 20.70 5.74
N HIS A 6 -3.80 20.58 7.06
CA HIS A 6 -4.90 20.19 7.96
C HIS A 6 -5.96 21.28 8.08
N SER A 7 -5.55 22.55 8.12
CA SER A 7 -6.48 23.69 7.98
C SER A 7 -7.25 23.55 6.67
N ASN A 8 -6.57 23.22 5.58
CA ASN A 8 -7.15 23.15 4.24
C ASN A 8 -8.25 22.06 4.11
N ILE A 9 -8.11 20.90 4.75
CA ILE A 9 -9.16 19.85 4.73
C ILE A 9 -10.40 20.29 5.50
N LEU A 10 -10.22 20.81 6.72
CA LEU A 10 -11.33 21.32 7.54
C LEU A 10 -12.01 22.53 6.90
N ASP A 11 -11.24 23.43 6.31
CA ASP A 11 -11.74 24.61 5.60
C ASP A 11 -12.52 24.20 4.34
N ARG A 12 -12.03 23.21 3.58
CA ARG A 12 -12.77 22.63 2.44
C ARG A 12 -14.05 21.94 2.88
N HIS A 13 -14.03 21.20 3.99
CA HIS A 13 -15.21 20.55 4.55
C HIS A 13 -16.28 21.57 4.98
N ASN A 14 -15.88 22.58 5.76
CA ASN A 14 -16.77 23.65 6.21
C ASN A 14 -17.34 24.43 5.02
N ARG A 15 -16.52 24.68 4.00
CA ARG A 15 -16.96 25.30 2.74
C ARG A 15 -17.99 24.44 2.01
N ALA A 16 -17.74 23.14 1.87
CA ALA A 16 -18.68 22.23 1.19
C ALA A 16 -20.03 22.16 1.93
N ILE A 17 -20.03 22.09 3.28
CA ILE A 17 -21.27 22.15 4.08
C ILE A 17 -22.01 23.47 3.87
N ALA A 18 -21.29 24.61 3.92
CA ALA A 18 -21.89 25.91 3.70
C ALA A 18 -22.51 26.03 2.30
N GLN A 19 -21.84 25.51 1.27
CA GLN A 19 -22.37 25.47 -0.10
C GLN A 19 -23.60 24.58 -0.21
N ILE A 20 -23.58 23.38 0.37
CA ILE A 20 -24.74 22.46 0.39
C ILE A 20 -25.97 23.15 1.00
N LEU A 21 -25.81 23.78 2.16
CA LEU A 21 -26.91 24.48 2.83
C LEU A 21 -27.40 25.69 2.02
N ALA A 22 -26.49 26.47 1.42
CA ALA A 22 -26.83 27.61 0.59
C ALA A 22 -27.61 27.19 -0.66
N ARG A 23 -27.18 26.13 -1.36
CA ARG A 23 -27.85 25.62 -2.56
C ARG A 23 -29.20 24.99 -2.26
N PHE A 24 -29.31 24.24 -1.17
CA PHE A 24 -30.59 23.72 -0.71
C PHE A 24 -31.59 24.84 -0.40
N ARG A 25 -31.12 25.91 0.28
CA ARG A 25 -31.95 27.10 0.51
C ARG A 25 -32.37 27.76 -0.80
N ASN A 26 -31.46 27.96 -1.75
CA ASN A 26 -31.78 28.57 -3.05
C ASN A 26 -32.81 27.76 -3.83
N MET A 27 -32.69 26.42 -3.81
CA MET A 27 -33.66 25.52 -4.41
C MET A 27 -35.05 25.67 -3.78
N ILE A 28 -35.15 25.72 -2.44
CA ILE A 28 -36.42 25.94 -1.76
C ILE A 28 -37.01 27.31 -2.13
N MET A 29 -36.18 28.37 -2.14
CA MET A 29 -36.64 29.71 -2.49
C MET A 29 -37.19 29.77 -3.93
N ALA A 30 -36.57 29.07 -4.88
CA ALA A 30 -37.07 28.95 -6.24
C ALA A 30 -38.38 28.13 -6.32
N ALA A 31 -38.52 27.08 -5.50
CA ALA A 31 -39.73 26.27 -5.45
C ALA A 31 -40.92 26.98 -4.78
N THR A 32 -40.66 27.83 -3.78
CA THR A 32 -41.69 28.59 -3.06
C THR A 32 -41.90 30.00 -3.60
N ALA A 33 -41.21 30.39 -4.67
CA ALA A 33 -41.34 31.70 -5.26
C ALA A 33 -42.80 31.92 -5.72
N PRO A 34 -43.45 33.02 -5.29
CA PRO A 34 -44.83 33.30 -5.67
C PRO A 34 -44.92 33.51 -7.18
N ILE A 35 -45.82 32.76 -7.82
CA ILE A 35 -46.10 32.91 -9.25
C ILE A 35 -47.01 34.13 -9.42
N PRO A 36 -46.63 35.14 -10.22
CA PRO A 36 -47.44 36.34 -10.42
C PRO A 36 -48.76 35.96 -11.10
N GLN A 37 -49.87 36.53 -10.61
CA GLN A 37 -51.21 36.23 -11.14
C GLN A 37 -51.51 36.97 -12.46
N THR A 38 -50.62 37.83 -12.94
CA THR A 38 -50.83 38.64 -14.14
C THR A 38 -49.52 38.82 -14.90
N GLY A 39 -49.46 38.27 -16.13
CA GLY A 39 -48.31 38.39 -17.05
C GLY A 39 -47.09 37.53 -16.66
N ASN A 40 -46.45 36.91 -17.67
CA ASN A 40 -45.19 36.13 -17.56
C ASN A 40 -45.19 34.92 -16.60
N ILE A 41 -46.35 34.30 -16.37
CA ILE A 41 -46.50 33.08 -15.54
C ILE A 41 -45.62 31.94 -16.03
N ILE A 42 -45.65 31.67 -17.34
CA ILE A 42 -44.93 30.55 -17.95
C ILE A 42 -43.42 30.78 -17.90
N GLU A 43 -42.96 32.00 -18.22
CA GLU A 43 -41.55 32.36 -18.19
C GLU A 43 -40.96 32.29 -16.78
N GLN A 44 -41.69 32.77 -15.77
CA GLN A 44 -41.22 32.67 -14.38
C GLN A 44 -41.25 31.24 -13.85
N ALA A 45 -42.26 30.45 -14.20
CA ALA A 45 -42.30 29.04 -13.84
C ALA A 45 -41.15 28.24 -14.49
N ALA A 46 -40.83 28.53 -15.76
CA ALA A 46 -39.69 27.93 -16.46
C ALA A 46 -38.35 28.35 -15.85
N LEU A 47 -38.19 29.62 -15.48
CA LEU A 47 -36.99 30.12 -14.80
C LEU A 47 -36.80 29.47 -13.43
N ASN A 48 -37.87 29.34 -12.64
CA ASN A 48 -37.82 28.68 -11.34
C ASN A 48 -37.43 27.20 -11.48
N ARG A 49 -38.00 26.51 -12.48
CA ARG A 49 -37.62 25.13 -12.80
C ARG A 49 -36.15 25.01 -13.17
N MET A 50 -35.65 25.86 -14.08
CA MET A 50 -34.23 25.86 -14.47
C MET A 50 -33.31 26.14 -13.27
N THR A 51 -33.71 27.06 -12.41
CA THR A 51 -32.97 27.39 -11.17
C THR A 51 -32.93 26.19 -10.22
N MET A 52 -34.05 25.47 -10.06
CA MET A 52 -34.08 24.25 -9.25
C MET A 52 -33.18 23.15 -9.83
N GLU A 53 -33.20 22.95 -11.16
CA GLU A 53 -32.37 21.93 -11.83
C GLU A 53 -30.87 22.24 -11.68
N THR A 54 -30.47 23.50 -11.86
CA THR A 54 -29.07 23.94 -11.71
C THR A 54 -28.58 23.86 -10.26
N GLU A 55 -29.38 24.29 -9.30
CA GLU A 55 -29.03 24.19 -7.87
C GLU A 55 -28.96 22.72 -7.42
N THR A 56 -29.78 21.83 -7.98
CA THR A 56 -29.72 20.38 -7.70
C THR A 56 -28.43 19.76 -8.25
N ALA A 57 -28.05 20.09 -9.49
CA ALA A 57 -26.81 19.60 -10.08
C ALA A 57 -25.58 20.07 -9.28
N ALA A 58 -25.59 21.34 -8.87
CA ALA A 58 -24.53 21.90 -8.05
C ALA A 58 -24.51 21.31 -6.63
N LEU A 59 -25.66 21.01 -6.02
CA LEU A 59 -25.75 20.29 -4.75
C LEU A 59 -25.09 18.90 -4.83
N ILE A 60 -25.37 18.14 -5.90
CA ILE A 60 -24.76 16.83 -6.13
C ILE A 60 -23.24 16.96 -6.23
N SER A 61 -22.73 17.98 -6.91
CA SER A 61 -21.30 18.24 -7.02
C SER A 61 -20.64 18.53 -5.67
N GLU A 62 -21.28 19.33 -4.81
CA GLU A 62 -20.74 19.61 -3.47
C GLU A 62 -20.75 18.35 -2.57
N VAL A 63 -21.77 17.49 -2.68
CA VAL A 63 -21.82 16.20 -1.98
C VAL A 63 -20.73 15.25 -2.48
N GLN A 64 -20.46 15.23 -3.79
CA GLN A 64 -19.32 14.50 -4.34
C GLN A 64 -17.98 15.04 -3.82
N GLY A 65 -17.87 16.37 -3.64
CA GLY A 65 -16.74 17.02 -2.97
C GLY A 65 -16.55 16.53 -1.54
N LEU A 66 -17.62 16.42 -0.76
CA LEU A 66 -17.57 15.81 0.59
C LEU A 66 -17.09 14.36 0.55
N LEU A 67 -17.61 13.54 -0.37
CA LEU A 67 -17.19 12.16 -0.56
C LEU A 67 -15.69 12.07 -0.90
N ALA A 68 -15.19 12.96 -1.76
CA ALA A 68 -13.76 13.03 -2.08
C ALA A 68 -12.93 13.32 -0.80
N ILE A 69 -13.34 14.29 0.01
CA ILE A 69 -12.68 14.60 1.29
C ILE A 69 -12.69 13.38 2.22
N THR A 70 -13.81 12.64 2.33
CA THR A 70 -13.84 11.42 3.16
C THR A 70 -12.91 10.34 2.67
N ARG A 71 -12.71 10.22 1.33
CA ARG A 71 -11.75 9.29 0.74
C ARG A 71 -10.31 9.74 1.03
N GLU A 72 -10.02 11.04 0.95
CA GLU A 72 -8.71 11.59 1.32
C GLU A 72 -8.40 11.32 2.80
N ILE A 73 -9.36 11.58 3.70
CA ILE A 73 -9.20 11.26 5.12
C ILE A 73 -8.91 9.77 5.29
N LYS A 74 -9.72 8.87 4.72
CA LYS A 74 -9.47 7.42 4.78
C LYS A 74 -8.11 7.02 4.20
N ALA A 75 -7.68 7.66 3.11
CA ALA A 75 -6.36 7.43 2.54
C ALA A 75 -5.25 7.88 3.51
N LEU A 76 -5.42 8.98 4.25
CA LEU A 76 -4.51 9.40 5.32
C LEU A 76 -4.43 8.35 6.44
N TRP A 77 -5.56 7.75 6.81
CA TRP A 77 -5.58 6.67 7.81
C TRP A 77 -4.84 5.42 7.33
N ILE A 78 -4.93 5.07 6.04
CA ILE A 78 -4.26 3.88 5.47
C ILE A 78 -2.77 4.14 5.20
N ARG A 79 -2.41 5.34 4.74
CA ARG A 79 -1.04 5.72 4.35
C ARG A 79 -0.19 6.18 5.54
N GLY A 80 -0.81 6.49 6.68
CA GLY A 80 -0.15 7.06 7.85
C GLY A 80 0.04 8.58 7.74
N PRO A 81 0.63 9.24 8.76
CA PRO A 81 0.80 10.69 8.79
C PRO A 81 1.49 11.21 7.52
N LEU A 82 1.03 12.36 7.01
CA LEU A 82 1.58 13.04 5.82
C LEU A 82 3.11 13.05 5.86
N ARG A 83 3.74 12.14 5.10
CA ARG A 83 5.20 12.16 4.88
C ARG A 83 5.53 13.42 4.10
N GLN A 84 6.55 14.16 4.53
CA GLN A 84 6.89 15.43 3.89
C GLN A 84 7.34 15.18 2.44
N PRO A 85 6.99 16.06 1.48
CA PRO A 85 7.56 15.98 0.13
C PRO A 85 9.09 16.05 0.22
N GLY A 86 9.78 14.97 -0.16
CA GLY A 86 11.24 14.84 -0.04
C GLY A 86 11.77 14.00 1.13
N GLU A 87 10.90 13.52 2.02
CA GLU A 87 11.28 12.52 3.05
C GLU A 87 11.42 11.11 2.46
N ASP A 88 10.84 10.89 1.27
CA ASP A 88 10.93 9.65 0.51
C ASP A 88 12.39 9.35 0.15
N SER A 89 13.08 10.27 -0.50
CA SER A 89 14.46 10.02 -0.96
C SER A 89 15.48 9.87 0.16
N SER A 90 15.31 10.59 1.28
CA SER A 90 16.26 10.50 2.39
C SER A 90 16.09 9.21 3.19
N ARG A 91 14.84 8.82 3.51
CA ARG A 91 14.58 7.59 4.27
C ARG A 91 14.69 6.33 3.42
N GLU A 92 14.31 6.39 2.16
CA GLU A 92 14.51 5.27 1.22
C GLU A 92 16.00 5.08 0.96
N ALA A 93 16.79 6.16 0.84
CA ALA A 93 18.26 6.06 0.82
C ALA A 93 18.88 5.59 2.15
N GLU A 94 18.29 5.93 3.30
CA GLU A 94 18.71 5.38 4.60
C GLU A 94 18.37 3.90 4.73
N ILE A 95 17.19 3.49 4.27
CA ILE A 95 16.73 2.09 4.25
C ILE A 95 17.61 1.29 3.28
N ASP A 96 17.94 1.82 2.11
CA ASP A 96 18.85 1.17 1.15
C ASP A 96 20.25 1.02 1.72
N LYS A 97 20.80 2.06 2.37
CA LYS A 97 22.10 1.97 3.07
C LYS A 97 22.10 0.95 4.20
N GLN A 98 21.01 0.88 4.96
CA GLN A 98 20.85 -0.11 6.02
C GLN A 98 20.72 -1.52 5.45
N ALA A 99 19.99 -1.69 4.33
CA ALA A 99 19.87 -2.95 3.61
C ALA A 99 21.23 -3.41 3.08
N GLU A 100 22.02 -2.53 2.45
CA GLU A 100 23.39 -2.82 2.00
C GLU A 100 24.34 -3.19 3.16
N THR A 101 24.14 -2.58 4.32
CA THR A 101 24.93 -2.91 5.51
C THR A 101 24.58 -4.30 6.04
N VAL A 102 23.29 -4.63 6.09
CA VAL A 102 22.81 -5.95 6.52
C VAL A 102 23.25 -7.05 5.56
N THR A 103 23.19 -6.82 4.24
CA THR A 103 23.66 -7.81 3.25
C THR A 103 25.15 -8.06 3.38
N ARG A 104 25.96 -7.01 3.53
CA ARG A 104 27.41 -7.15 3.74
C ARG A 104 27.75 -7.95 5.01
N LEU A 105 27.06 -7.69 6.11
CA LEU A 105 27.26 -8.42 7.36
C LEU A 105 26.82 -9.89 7.23
N TYR A 106 25.74 -10.15 6.50
CA TYR A 106 25.26 -11.49 6.22
C TYR A 106 26.24 -12.29 5.35
N ASP A 107 26.78 -11.68 4.29
CA ASP A 107 27.79 -12.30 3.42
C ASP A 107 29.08 -12.61 4.18
N GLN A 108 29.50 -11.71 5.08
CA GLN A 108 30.65 -11.94 5.95
C GLN A 108 30.41 -13.11 6.92
N ALA A 109 29.20 -13.21 7.49
CA ALA A 109 28.83 -14.30 8.38
C ALA A 109 28.80 -15.65 7.64
N LEU A 110 28.28 -15.69 6.40
CA LEU A 110 28.31 -16.88 5.54
C LEU A 110 29.73 -17.28 5.19
N ALA A 111 30.59 -16.34 4.80
CA ALA A 111 31.99 -16.62 4.49
C ALA A 111 32.75 -17.20 5.70
N MET A 112 32.52 -16.66 6.90
CA MET A 112 33.11 -17.21 8.13
C MET A 112 32.61 -18.62 8.43
N ARG A 113 31.31 -18.87 8.24
CA ARG A 113 30.70 -20.21 8.40
C ARG A 113 31.29 -21.21 7.41
N ASP A 114 31.42 -20.85 6.14
CA ASP A 114 31.98 -21.72 5.11
C ASP A 114 33.46 -22.02 5.34
N MET A 115 34.21 -21.03 5.84
CA MET A 115 35.61 -21.22 6.23
C MET A 115 35.72 -22.14 7.45
N ALA A 116 34.81 -22.04 8.42
CA ALA A 116 34.77 -22.94 9.57
C ALA A 116 34.45 -24.38 9.15
N ILE A 117 33.46 -24.57 8.27
CA ILE A 117 33.10 -25.88 7.70
C ILE A 117 34.27 -26.45 6.89
N ARG A 118 34.92 -25.64 6.05
CA ARG A 118 36.11 -26.06 5.29
C ARG A 118 37.28 -26.42 6.19
N ARG A 119 37.52 -25.69 7.28
CA ARG A 119 38.56 -26.01 8.28
C ARG A 119 38.23 -27.31 9.01
N GLU A 120 36.98 -27.53 9.40
CA GLU A 120 36.54 -28.77 10.03
C GLU A 120 36.65 -29.97 9.07
N ALA A 121 36.27 -29.79 7.81
CA ALA A 121 36.42 -30.80 6.76
C ALA A 121 37.89 -31.11 6.45
N ALA A 122 38.76 -30.10 6.39
CA ALA A 122 40.20 -30.28 6.22
C ALA A 122 40.86 -30.96 7.43
N ALA A 123 40.42 -30.62 8.64
CA ALA A 123 40.86 -31.29 9.87
C ALA A 123 40.39 -32.76 9.92
N ARG A 124 39.16 -33.07 9.47
CA ARG A 124 38.69 -34.45 9.30
C ARG A 124 39.48 -35.20 8.21
N ALA A 125 39.85 -34.54 7.10
CA ALA A 125 40.64 -35.16 6.04
C ALA A 125 42.09 -35.45 6.48
N GLN A 126 42.70 -34.57 7.28
CA GLN A 126 44.02 -34.83 7.89
C GLN A 126 43.95 -35.88 9.01
N GLY A 127 42.87 -35.93 9.78
CA GLY A 127 42.63 -37.02 10.75
C GLY A 127 42.33 -38.37 10.11
N GLY A 128 41.77 -38.39 8.88
CA GLY A 128 41.50 -39.60 8.10
C GLY A 128 42.70 -40.16 7.33
N ALA A 129 43.77 -39.38 7.14
CA ALA A 129 45.00 -39.86 6.51
C ALA A 129 45.92 -40.62 7.49
N GLY A 130 45.59 -40.64 8.80
CA GLY A 130 46.35 -41.35 9.84
C GLY A 130 45.85 -42.77 10.16
N SER A 131 44.81 -43.28 9.49
CA SER A 131 44.22 -44.59 9.85
C SER A 131 43.96 -45.56 8.70
N SER A 132 44.61 -45.40 7.54
CA SER A 132 44.51 -46.35 6.42
C SER A 132 45.86 -46.98 6.08
N THR A 133 46.46 -47.69 7.03
CA THR A 133 47.47 -48.70 6.70
C THR A 133 47.49 -49.81 7.75
N ALA A 134 46.57 -50.79 7.63
CA ALA A 134 46.83 -52.18 7.97
C ALA A 134 45.62 -53.09 7.64
N ALA A 135 45.92 -54.17 6.90
CA ALA A 135 45.14 -55.39 6.69
C ALA A 135 43.83 -55.25 5.91
N GLY A 136 43.62 -55.84 4.73
CA GLY A 136 44.19 -57.07 4.17
C GLY A 136 43.07 -58.09 3.96
N GLY A 137 42.88 -58.57 2.74
CA GLY A 137 42.21 -59.86 2.48
C GLY A 137 40.86 -59.83 1.75
N ALA A 138 40.95 -59.81 0.41
CA ALA A 138 40.30 -60.71 -0.56
C ALA A 138 38.90 -61.33 -0.34
N GLY A 139 38.07 -61.23 -1.39
CA GLY A 139 36.99 -62.15 -1.77
C GLY A 139 35.59 -61.68 -1.34
N GLY A 140 34.62 -61.32 -2.18
CA GLY A 140 34.32 -61.75 -3.54
C GLY A 140 33.11 -62.69 -3.51
N ALA A 141 31.89 -62.16 -3.68
CA ALA A 141 30.76 -62.81 -4.37
C ALA A 141 29.51 -61.91 -4.29
N GLY A 142 28.89 -61.68 -5.45
CA GLY A 142 27.75 -60.78 -5.61
C GLY A 142 26.39 -61.38 -5.24
N GLY A 143 25.41 -60.48 -5.19
CA GLY A 143 23.99 -60.80 -5.03
C GLY A 143 23.15 -59.56 -5.30
N ALA A 144 22.68 -59.43 -6.53
CA ALA A 144 21.79 -58.37 -6.99
C ALA A 144 20.38 -58.49 -6.39
N GLY A 145 19.69 -57.35 -6.24
CA GLY A 145 18.22 -57.33 -6.32
C GLY A 145 17.50 -56.32 -5.43
N THR A 146 17.05 -55.23 -6.06
CA THR A 146 15.76 -54.53 -5.81
C THR A 146 15.64 -53.73 -4.49
N SER A 147 15.02 -52.56 -4.40
CA SER A 147 13.97 -51.93 -5.18
C SER A 147 13.97 -50.41 -4.94
N SER A 148 13.70 -49.66 -6.00
CA SER A 148 13.30 -48.26 -5.97
C SER A 148 11.81 -48.15 -5.68
N SER A 149 11.41 -47.33 -4.70
CA SER A 149 10.02 -46.88 -4.56
C SER A 149 9.94 -45.68 -3.61
N GLY A 150 9.95 -44.48 -4.19
CA GLY A 150 9.63 -43.22 -3.51
C GLY A 150 8.54 -42.52 -4.31
N ALA A 151 7.29 -42.93 -4.09
CA ALA A 151 6.10 -42.33 -4.66
C ALA A 151 5.84 -40.96 -4.02
N GLY A 152 5.53 -39.97 -4.86
CA GLY A 152 5.11 -38.63 -4.45
C GLY A 152 4.31 -37.96 -5.56
N THR A 153 3.15 -38.52 -5.88
CA THR A 153 2.14 -37.87 -6.74
C THR A 153 1.38 -36.84 -5.91
N GLY A 154 1.63 -35.56 -6.18
CA GLY A 154 0.74 -34.46 -5.82
C GLY A 154 -0.25 -34.23 -6.95
N SER A 155 -1.54 -34.29 -6.60
CA SER A 155 -2.64 -33.65 -7.31
C SER A 155 -3.19 -32.56 -6.42
#